data_AF-A0A817J8W8-F1
#
_entry.id   AF-A0A817J8W8-F1
#
_cell.length_a   1.000
_cell.length_b   1.000
_cell.length_c   1.000
_cell.angle_alpha   90.00
_cell.angle_beta   90.00
_cell.angle_gamma   90.00
#
_symmetry.space_group_name_H-M   'P 1'
#
loop_
_entity.id
_entity.type
_entity.pdbx_description
1 polymer ?
#
loop_
_entity_poly.entity_id
_entity_poly.type
_entity_poly.pdbx_seq_one_letter_code
_entity_poly.pdbx_strand_id
1 'polypeptide(L)'
;MSLSSSSKTTCTSDDCKSVGILKCEGCSQIFCRKHVNEHRDLLSYQLDEIVLEYDTLQQMILEEKNKENNNHPLLKQIDKWEQESIKKIQQTANISH
;
A
#
# COMPACT_ATOMS: atom_id res chain seq x y z
N MET A 1 10.24 48.20 25.17
CA MET A 1 10.38 46.84 25.72
C MET A 1 9.01 46.20 25.72
N SER A 2 8.72 45.39 24.71
CA SER A 2 7.39 44.80 24.53
C SER A 2 7.28 43.55 25.39
N LEU A 3 6.48 43.61 26.46
CA LEU A 3 6.07 42.44 27.24
C LEU A 3 5.08 41.62 26.39
N SER A 4 5.57 40.65 25.63
CA SER A 4 4.71 39.64 25.02
C SER A 4 4.24 38.67 26.12
N SER A 5 2.96 38.75 26.48
CA SER A 5 2.30 37.80 27.37
C SER A 5 2.29 36.41 26.70
N SER A 6 3.28 35.57 26.99
CA SER A 6 3.28 34.17 26.55
C SER A 6 2.23 33.41 27.36
N SER A 7 1.04 33.26 26.79
CA SER A 7 0.05 32.29 27.24
C SER A 7 0.65 30.90 27.09
N LYS A 8 1.20 30.34 28.19
CA LYS A 8 1.80 29.00 28.20
C LYS A 8 0.72 27.98 27.83
N THR A 9 0.81 27.42 26.63
CA THR A 9 -0.10 26.39 26.17
C THR A 9 0.27 25.07 26.85
N THR A 10 -0.73 24.32 27.31
CA THR A 10 -0.54 23.06 28.04
C THR A 10 -0.52 21.86 27.10
N CYS A 11 0.01 20.75 27.58
CA CYS A 11 -0.12 19.45 26.94
C CYS A 11 -1.61 19.10 26.73
N THR A 12 -1.92 18.49 25.59
CA THR A 12 -3.28 18.11 25.17
C THR A 12 -3.72 16.78 25.79
N SER A 13 -2.82 15.92 26.27
CA SER A 13 -3.25 14.64 26.88
C SER A 13 -4.01 14.86 28.20
N ASP A 14 -5.09 14.11 28.38
CA ASP A 14 -6.05 14.29 29.48
C ASP A 14 -5.43 14.07 30.87
N ASP A 15 -4.38 13.25 30.95
CA ASP A 15 -3.64 12.93 32.17
C ASP A 15 -2.53 13.95 32.49
N CYS A 16 -2.33 14.99 31.66
CA CYS A 16 -1.16 15.85 31.74
C CYS A 16 -1.46 17.34 31.64
N LYS A 17 -1.22 18.08 32.74
CA LYS A 17 -1.33 19.55 32.77
C LYS A 17 0.00 20.28 32.63
N SER A 18 1.05 19.59 32.18
CA SER A 18 2.38 20.19 32.03
C SER A 18 2.42 21.17 30.85
N VAL A 19 3.42 22.06 30.84
CA VAL A 19 3.60 23.03 29.75
C VAL A 19 3.94 22.27 28.47
N GLY A 20 3.19 22.59 27.41
CA GLY A 20 3.45 22.10 26.07
C GLY A 20 4.75 22.68 25.53
N ILE A 21 5.58 21.84 24.93
CA ILE A 21 6.87 22.24 24.35
C ILE A 21 6.92 22.11 22.84
N LEU A 22 6.02 21.31 22.26
CA LEU A 22 5.99 21.04 20.83
C LEU A 22 4.54 20.89 20.37
N LYS A 23 4.22 21.48 19.22
CA LYS A 23 2.96 21.29 18.52
C LYS A 23 3.18 20.33 17.35
N CYS A 24 2.38 19.28 17.26
CA CYS A 24 2.28 18.48 16.05
C CYS A 24 1.32 19.19 15.09
N GLU A 25 1.83 19.65 13.94
CA GLU A 25 0.98 20.35 12.96
C GLU A 25 -0.02 19.39 12.28
N GLY A 26 0.37 18.13 12.06
CA GLY A 26 -0.52 17.12 11.45
C GLY A 26 -1.74 16.81 12.32
N CYS A 27 -1.56 16.72 13.64
CA CYS A 27 -2.66 16.47 14.58
C CYS A 27 -3.27 17.75 15.15
N SER A 28 -2.62 18.90 14.96
CA SER A 28 -2.94 20.17 15.62
C SER A 28 -3.02 20.07 17.15
N GLN A 29 -2.21 19.19 17.75
CA GLN A 29 -2.16 18.96 19.20
C GLN A 29 -0.81 19.41 19.79
N ILE A 30 -0.81 19.82 21.05
CA ILE A 30 0.37 20.31 21.75
C ILE A 30 0.78 19.30 22.81
N PHE A 31 2.05 18.94 22.86
CA PHE A 31 2.55 17.90 23.75
C PHE A 31 3.68 18.40 24.64
N CYS A 32 3.75 17.84 25.85
CA CYS A 32 4.94 17.92 26.68
C CYS A 32 6.01 16.92 26.20
N ARG A 33 7.19 16.93 26.82
CA ARG A 33 8.31 16.07 26.42
C ARG A 33 8.00 14.56 26.46
N LYS A 34 7.16 14.11 27.39
CA LYS A 34 6.76 12.71 27.48
C LYS A 34 5.81 12.35 26.34
N HIS A 35 4.68 13.04 26.25
CA HIS A 35 3.63 12.73 25.27
C HIS A 35 4.05 12.98 23.83
N VAL A 36 5.04 13.84 23.55
CA VAL A 36 5.57 13.99 22.18
C VAL A 36 6.35 12.75 21.73
N ASN A 37 7.03 12.06 22.65
CA ASN A 37 7.73 10.82 22.32
C ASN A 37 6.73 9.69 22.12
N GLU A 38 5.77 9.53 23.04
CA GLU A 38 4.71 8.52 22.91
C GLU A 38 3.88 8.73 21.64
N HIS A 39 3.59 9.98 21.28
CA HIS A 39 2.93 10.33 20.03
C HIS A 39 3.75 9.90 18.80
N ARG A 40 5.07 10.12 18.82
CA ARG A 40 5.97 9.68 17.73
C ARG A 40 6.05 8.17 17.63
N ASP A 41 6.09 7.46 18.75
CA ASP A 41 6.11 6.01 18.79
C ASP A 41 4.82 5.43 18.19
N LEU A 42 3.67 6.01 18.57
CA LEU A 42 2.37 5.64 17.99
C LEU A 42 2.33 5.87 16.46
N LEU A 43 2.78 7.03 15.99
CA LEU A 43 2.84 7.31 14.55
C LEU A 43 3.77 6.36 13.80
N SER A 44 4.89 5.96 14.42
CA SER A 44 5.84 5.01 13.83
C SER A 44 5.19 3.63 13.69
N TYR A 45 4.50 3.16 14.73
CA TYR A 45 3.75 1.91 14.70
C TYR A 45 2.66 1.91 13.60
N GLN A 46 1.89 2.98 13.50
CA GLN A 46 0.86 3.12 12.46
C GLN A 46 1.46 3.13 11.05
N LEU A 47 2.63 3.75 10.88
CA LEU A 47 3.32 3.74 9.60
C LEU A 47 3.81 2.33 9.22
N ASP A 48 4.36 1.59 10.17
CA ASP A 48 4.81 0.21 9.95
C ASP A 48 3.66 -0.70 9.50
N GLU A 49 2.46 -0.52 10.07
CA GLU A 49 1.25 -1.23 9.65
C GLU A 49 0.85 -0.90 8.20
N ILE A 50 0.85 0.39 7.83
CA ILE A 50 0.55 0.83 6.46
C ILE A 50 1.57 0.27 5.46
N VAL A 51 2.86 0.25 5.82
CA VAL A 51 3.91 -0.31 4.96
C VAL A 51 3.70 -1.81 4.75
N LEU A 52 3.36 -2.55 5.81
CA LEU A 52 3.07 -3.98 5.71
C LEU A 52 1.85 -4.27 4.82
N GLU A 53 0.79 -3.48 4.96
CA GLU A 53 -0.39 -3.59 4.08
C GLU A 53 -0.03 -3.30 2.62
N TYR A 54 0.76 -2.25 2.39
CA TYR A 54 1.24 -1.91 1.05
C TYR A 54 2.03 -3.06 0.41
N ASP A 55 3.01 -3.61 1.13
CA ASP A 55 3.85 -4.71 0.64
C ASP A 55 3.00 -5.95 0.31
N THR A 56 2.02 -6.24 1.17
CA THR A 56 1.07 -7.35 0.97
C THR A 56 0.25 -7.16 -0.30
N LEU A 57 -0.33 -5.97 -0.50
CA LEU A 57 -1.11 -5.65 -1.70
C LEU A 57 -0.24 -5.70 -2.96
N GLN A 58 0.99 -5.18 -2.89
CA GLN A 58 1.92 -5.23 -4.00
C GLN A 58 2.24 -6.68 -4.39
N GLN A 59 2.49 -7.54 -3.41
CA GLN A 59 2.72 -8.97 -3.64
C GLN A 59 1.51 -9.64 -4.30
N MET A 60 0.29 -9.40 -3.78
CA MET A 60 -0.94 -9.95 -4.38
C MET A 60 -1.12 -9.54 -5.84
N ILE A 61 -0.87 -8.26 -6.17
CA ILE A 61 -0.96 -7.76 -7.55
C ILE A 61 0.07 -8.44 -8.46
N LEU A 62 1.30 -8.64 -7.96
CA LEU A 62 2.35 -9.32 -8.72
C LEU A 62 2.00 -10.79 -8.97
N GLU A 63 1.46 -11.49 -7.97
CA GLU A 63 1.02 -12.88 -8.07
C GLU A 63 -0.11 -13.04 -9.09
N GLU A 64 -1.12 -12.16 -9.07
CA GLU A 64 -2.22 -12.20 -10.03
C GLU A 64 -1.75 -11.93 -11.47
N LYS A 65 -0.90 -10.90 -11.68
CA LYS A 65 -0.31 -10.64 -13.00
C LYS A 65 0.47 -11.82 -13.56
N ASN A 66 1.20 -12.53 -12.69
CA ASN A 66 1.96 -13.71 -13.10
C ASN A 66 1.06 -14.90 -13.45
N LYS A 67 -0.12 -15.04 -12.82
CA LYS A 67 -1.12 -16.08 -13.18
C LYS A 67 -1.75 -15.79 -14.54
N GLU A 68 -2.05 -14.54 -14.83
CA GLU A 68 -2.76 -14.13 -16.05
C GLU A 68 -1.91 -14.33 -17.31
N ASN A 69 -0.60 -14.08 -17.23
CA ASN A 69 0.26 -14.00 -18.41
C ASN A 69 0.58 -15.34 -19.12
N ASN A 70 0.39 -16.50 -18.48
CA ASN A 70 0.84 -17.78 -19.07
C ASN A 70 -0.15 -18.95 -18.98
N ASN A 71 -1.34 -18.77 -18.40
CA ASN A 71 -2.24 -19.90 -18.13
C ASN A 71 -3.73 -19.63 -18.34
N HIS A 72 -4.12 -18.52 -18.97
CA HIS A 72 -5.55 -18.28 -19.21
C HIS A 72 -6.15 -19.44 -20.04
N PRO A 73 -7.17 -20.16 -19.55
CA PRO A 73 -7.70 -21.36 -20.22
C PRO A 73 -8.13 -21.12 -21.67
N LEU A 74 -8.61 -19.90 -21.97
CA LEU A 74 -8.96 -19.50 -23.33
C LEU A 74 -7.74 -19.45 -24.27
N LEU A 75 -6.58 -18.97 -23.83
CA LEU A 75 -5.37 -18.96 -24.66
C LEU A 75 -4.96 -20.39 -25.02
N LYS A 76 -5.00 -21.32 -24.06
CA LYS A 76 -4.75 -22.75 -24.34
C LYS A 76 -5.76 -23.36 -25.33
N GLN A 77 -7.03 -22.93 -25.27
CA GLN A 77 -8.04 -23.39 -26.22
C GLN A 77 -7.80 -22.82 -27.63
N ILE A 78 -7.39 -21.56 -27.72
CA ILE A 78 -7.02 -20.90 -28.98
C ILE A 78 -5.82 -21.61 -29.61
N ASP A 79 -4.75 -21.86 -28.84
CA ASP A 79 -3.56 -22.57 -29.32
C ASP A 79 -3.91 -23.98 -29.83
N LYS A 80 -4.77 -24.70 -29.09
CA LYS A 80 -5.25 -26.02 -29.51
C LYS A 80 -6.05 -25.93 -30.81
N TRP A 81 -6.98 -24.99 -30.90
CA TRP A 81 -7.79 -24.77 -32.11
C TRP A 81 -6.91 -24.42 -33.32
N GLU A 82 -5.89 -23.59 -33.13
CA GLU A 82 -4.94 -23.21 -34.17
C GLU A 82 -4.16 -24.44 -34.68
N GLN A 83 -3.59 -25.24 -33.78
CA GLN A 83 -2.86 -26.46 -34.16
C GLN A 83 -3.75 -27.48 -34.88
N GLU A 84 -4.98 -27.67 -34.43
CA GLU A 84 -5.94 -28.57 -35.08
C GLU A 84 -6.32 -28.08 -36.48
N SER A 85 -6.49 -26.75 -36.63
CA SER A 85 -6.83 -26.13 -37.91
C SER A 85 -5.67 -26.24 -38.92
N ILE A 86 -4.44 -25.97 -38.49
CA ILE A 86 -3.23 -26.14 -39.32
C ILE A 86 -3.12 -27.58 -39.81
N LYS A 87 -3.30 -28.58 -38.92
CA LYS A 87 -3.27 -30.00 -39.30
C LYS A 87 -4.32 -30.35 -40.34
N LYS A 88 -5.55 -29.88 -40.17
CA LYS A 88 -6.64 -30.11 -41.15
C LYS A 88 -6.29 -29.53 -42.52
N ILE A 89 -5.80 -28.30 -42.56
CA ILE A 89 -5.40 -27.64 -43.82
C ILE A 89 -4.29 -28.44 -44.52
N GLN A 90 -3.26 -28.85 -43.76
CA GLN A 90 -2.17 -29.66 -44.30
C GLN A 90 -2.65 -31.02 -44.83
N GLN A 91 -3.53 -31.71 -44.10
CA GLN A 91 -4.12 -32.96 -44.55
C GLN A 91 -4.89 -32.78 -45.85
N THR A 92 -5.78 -31.79 -45.92
CA THR A 92 -6.55 -31.51 -47.13
C THR A 92 -5.64 -31.17 -48.31
N ALA A 93 -4.63 -30.32 -48.11
CA ALA A 93 -3.68 -29.94 -49.15
C ALA A 93 -2.87 -31.14 -49.67
N ASN A 94 -2.46 -32.07 -48.79
CA ASN A 94 -1.73 -33.28 -49.15
C ASN A 94 -2.62 -34.34 -49.83
N ILE A 95 -3.93 -34.33 -49.60
CA ILE A 95 -4.90 -35.25 -50.22
C ILE A 95 -5.31 -34.77 -51.63
N SER A 96 -5.17 -33.48 -51.92
CA SER A 96 -5.54 -32.86 -53.21
C SER A 96 -4.44 -32.90 -54.29
N HIS A 97 -3.45 -33.80 -54.16
CA HIS A 97 -2.30 -33.92 -55.06
C HIS A 97 -2.18 -35.33 -55.65
#